data_AF-A0A7W4B350-F1
#
_entry.id   AF-A0A7W4B350-F1
#
_cell.length_a   1.000
_cell.length_b   1.000
_cell.length_c   1.000
_cell.angle_alpha   90.00
_cell.angle_beta   90.00
_cell.angle_gamma   90.00
#
_symmetry.space_group_name_H-M   'P 1'
#
loop_
_entity.id
_entity.type
_entity.pdbx_description
1 polymer ?
#
loop_
_entity_poly.entity_id
_entity_poly.type
_entity_poly.pdbx_seq_one_letter_code
_entity_poly.pdbx_strand_id
1 'polypeptide(L)'
;MRNTWANMLMASALLFSTSLAFISQANALTSQQQRYLDARQALDKNQLDKYQALRKKLADYPLTVYLDYHATIDSIVQSPGSIALNAINKFDTTPLYNNARYRYLLNAGKKQRWQDFLVISPDTPNDIRLQCYYYQAQLDAGNKEMAYKGVERIWVYGYSRPKECDAVINQWTKAGYRTQELIWARMLLSFDAGQSSLLNYLSQKITQHDDEAKLLLSVYRDPNSLRHMKKFASSKPIIGDIVDAGLRKLAYKDLHQAIKLYVKYQKLDRFSDFGGRQLNRYLVRRALIKQDDKLVSHIDTMLPLLKSDDLYEMRLRWAIRQQDFTTVEKYLALLSDQGKADPRWQYWQAKMTSSHDKTRATQLQLTLSGERNFYGFNAAEALGKPLAMNDNNLAPNPELQAKLNQDPGLARVIELMALDKQIDARNEWLYLMRRHNSDMTAQYGLLALKNGWHALSVESSIQGKLWDSLAL
;
A
#
# COMPACT_ATOMS: atom_id res chain seq x y z
N MET A 1 -39.45 -49.71 34.96
CA MET A 1 -39.51 -50.04 36.40
C MET A 1 -38.13 -49.79 37.01
N ARG A 2 -38.05 -48.87 37.99
CA ARG A 2 -37.09 -48.73 39.13
C ARG A 2 -35.57 -48.76 38.83
N ASN A 3 -34.83 -47.64 38.98
CA ASN A 3 -34.13 -47.12 40.20
C ASN A 3 -33.01 -48.07 40.69
N THR A 4 -31.73 -47.74 40.96
CA THR A 4 -31.04 -46.62 41.68
C THR A 4 -29.50 -46.74 41.45
N TRP A 5 -28.74 -45.68 41.14
CA TRP A 5 -27.88 -44.82 42.00
C TRP A 5 -26.84 -45.47 42.97
N ALA A 6 -25.56 -45.10 42.74
CA ALA A 6 -24.54 -44.60 43.69
C ALA A 6 -23.34 -45.49 44.18
N ASN A 7 -22.23 -44.78 44.43
CA ASN A 7 -20.93 -45.09 45.08
C ASN A 7 -19.84 -45.72 44.17
N MET A 8 -18.74 -45.08 43.74
CA MET A 8 -17.79 -44.08 44.29
C MET A 8 -16.70 -44.66 45.23
N LEU A 9 -15.44 -44.52 44.78
CA LEU A 9 -14.13 -44.49 45.47
C LEU A 9 -13.16 -45.70 45.45
N MET A 10 -12.04 -45.42 44.74
CA MET A 10 -10.61 -45.64 45.09
C MET A 10 -9.98 -47.04 45.05
N ALA A 11 -9.07 -47.24 44.08
CA ALA A 11 -7.67 -47.56 44.36
C ALA A 11 -6.79 -47.32 43.12
N SER A 12 -5.77 -46.48 43.31
CA SER A 12 -4.78 -45.98 42.36
C SER A 12 -3.60 -46.93 42.21
N ALA A 13 -3.01 -47.06 41.01
CA ALA A 13 -1.57 -47.36 40.84
C ALA A 13 -1.07 -47.13 39.39
N LEU A 14 -0.21 -46.12 39.27
CA LEU A 14 1.00 -46.08 38.42
C LEU A 14 0.84 -46.13 36.88
N LEU A 15 0.55 -44.97 36.29
CA LEU A 15 1.08 -44.62 34.97
C LEU A 15 2.15 -43.52 35.18
N PHE A 16 3.41 -43.93 35.11
CA PHE A 16 4.55 -43.02 34.97
C PHE A 16 4.43 -42.28 33.65
N SER A 17 3.84 -41.08 33.68
CA SER A 17 3.96 -40.12 32.59
C SER A 17 5.37 -39.56 32.60
N THR A 18 6.23 -40.06 31.71
CA THR A 18 7.48 -39.36 31.34
C THR A 18 7.10 -38.10 30.57
N SER A 19 6.82 -37.02 31.31
CA SER A 19 6.80 -35.67 30.77
C SER A 19 8.22 -35.32 30.36
N LEU A 20 8.55 -35.51 29.08
CA LEU A 20 9.71 -34.88 28.45
C LEU A 20 9.48 -33.37 28.50
N ALA A 21 9.93 -32.75 29.60
CA ALA A 21 10.10 -31.32 29.67
C ALA A 21 11.15 -30.96 28.61
N PHE A 22 10.70 -30.43 27.48
CA PHE A 22 11.55 -29.59 26.65
C PHE A 22 11.89 -28.36 27.50
N ILE A 23 12.99 -28.46 28.25
CA ILE A 23 13.64 -27.28 28.80
C ILE A 23 14.15 -26.53 27.58
N SER A 24 13.39 -25.52 27.14
CA SER A 24 13.98 -24.50 26.29
C SER A 24 15.14 -23.93 27.09
N GLN A 25 16.37 -24.20 26.65
CA GLN A 25 17.52 -23.48 27.17
C GLN A 25 17.34 -22.04 26.69
N ALA A 26 16.68 -21.22 27.50
CA ALA A 26 16.76 -19.78 27.36
C ALA A 26 18.25 -19.46 27.50
N ASN A 27 18.89 -19.12 26.38
CA ASN A 27 20.29 -18.70 26.40
C ASN A 27 20.38 -17.54 27.39
N ALA A 28 21.19 -17.72 28.44
CA ALA A 28 21.39 -16.67 29.42
C ALA A 28 21.92 -15.42 28.69
N LEU A 29 21.34 -14.26 29.01
CA LEU A 29 21.77 -13.00 28.42
C LEU A 29 23.26 -12.78 28.70
N THR A 30 23.99 -12.30 27.70
CA THR A 30 25.37 -11.87 27.91
C THR A 30 25.42 -10.69 28.88
N SER A 31 26.57 -10.45 29.49
CA SER A 31 26.73 -9.30 30.40
C SER A 31 26.48 -7.95 29.72
N GLN A 32 26.76 -7.85 28.41
CA GLN A 32 26.47 -6.65 27.61
C GLN A 32 24.97 -6.52 27.31
N GLN A 33 24.29 -7.61 26.95
CA GLN A 33 22.85 -7.64 26.73
C GLN A 33 22.07 -7.24 27.99
N GLN A 34 22.39 -7.84 29.14
CA GLN A 34 21.75 -7.47 30.41
C GLN A 34 22.00 -6.00 30.74
N ARG A 35 23.24 -5.52 30.57
CA ARG A 35 23.59 -4.12 30.82
C ARG A 35 22.86 -3.15 29.88
N TYR A 36 22.64 -3.53 28.62
CA TYR A 36 21.83 -2.76 27.69
C TYR A 36 20.37 -2.65 28.15
N LEU A 37 19.77 -3.76 28.56
CA LEU A 37 18.41 -3.77 29.11
C LEU A 37 18.30 -2.92 30.39
N ASP A 38 19.28 -3.02 31.30
CA ASP A 38 19.33 -2.21 32.52
C ASP A 38 19.48 -0.72 32.21
N ALA A 39 20.31 -0.37 31.22
CA ALA A 39 20.50 1.00 30.75
C ALA A 39 19.22 1.55 30.12
N ARG A 40 18.52 0.74 29.31
CA ARG A 40 17.23 1.10 28.73
C ARG A 40 16.18 1.35 29.81
N GLN A 41 16.09 0.46 30.79
CA GLN A 41 15.18 0.60 31.92
C GLN A 41 15.50 1.84 32.76
N ALA A 42 16.78 2.15 32.97
CA ALA A 42 17.19 3.37 33.66
C ALA A 42 16.75 4.64 32.90
N LEU A 43 16.89 4.66 31.56
CA LEU A 43 16.35 5.75 30.73
C LEU A 43 14.84 5.88 30.86
N ASP A 44 14.10 4.77 30.76
CA ASP A 44 12.63 4.79 30.85
C ASP A 44 12.13 5.30 32.20
N LYS A 45 12.91 5.10 33.27
CA LYS A 45 12.65 5.60 34.63
C LYS A 45 13.26 6.97 34.91
N ASN A 46 13.83 7.64 33.91
CA ASN A 46 14.53 8.93 34.03
C ASN A 46 15.70 8.92 35.05
N GLN A 47 16.34 7.77 35.27
CA GLN A 47 17.49 7.59 36.17
C GLN A 47 18.80 7.88 35.41
N LEU A 48 19.04 9.15 35.10
CA LEU A 48 20.10 9.57 34.17
C LEU A 48 21.51 9.20 34.64
N ASP A 49 21.85 9.35 35.92
CA ASP A 49 23.19 9.00 36.43
C ASP A 49 23.47 7.50 36.29
N LYS A 50 22.47 6.67 36.63
CA LYS A 50 22.54 5.21 36.46
C LYS A 50 22.67 4.85 34.98
N TYR A 51 21.88 5.47 34.12
CA TYR A 51 22.00 5.29 32.67
C TYR A 51 23.41 5.61 32.17
N GLN A 52 23.96 6.78 32.52
CA GLN A 52 25.28 7.21 32.07
C GLN A 52 26.38 6.24 32.54
N ALA A 53 26.30 5.77 33.80
CA ALA A 53 27.23 4.78 34.33
C ALA A 53 27.17 3.44 33.57
N LEU A 54 25.97 2.98 33.20
CA LEU A 54 25.78 1.74 32.43
C LEU A 54 26.19 1.92 30.96
N ARG A 55 25.84 3.05 30.34
CA ARG A 55 26.17 3.37 28.93
C ARG A 55 27.67 3.44 28.69
N LYS A 56 28.45 4.02 29.60
CA LYS A 56 29.93 4.05 29.53
C LYS A 56 30.54 2.65 29.48
N LYS A 57 29.92 1.70 30.17
CA LYS A 57 30.35 0.30 30.22
C LYS A 57 29.89 -0.53 29.01
N LEU A 58 29.06 0.01 28.11
CA LEU A 58 28.61 -0.66 26.90
C LEU A 58 29.51 -0.40 25.69
N ALA A 59 30.48 0.51 25.78
CA ALA A 59 31.43 0.83 24.70
C ALA A 59 30.74 0.93 23.33
N ASP A 60 31.16 0.09 22.38
CA ASP A 60 30.72 -0.05 20.99
C ASP A 60 29.65 -1.15 20.78
N TYR A 61 28.98 -1.60 21.86
CA TYR A 61 27.90 -2.59 21.77
C TYR A 61 26.84 -2.17 20.71
N PRO A 62 26.43 -3.05 19.79
CA PRO A 62 25.69 -2.65 18.58
C PRO A 62 24.42 -1.84 18.83
N LEU A 63 23.67 -2.15 19.90
CA LEU A 63 22.40 -1.48 20.18
C LEU A 63 22.53 -0.16 20.93
N THR A 64 23.74 0.30 21.24
CA THR A 64 23.95 1.57 21.94
C THR A 64 23.35 2.77 21.21
N VAL A 65 23.27 2.72 19.87
CA VAL A 65 22.60 3.74 19.05
C VAL A 65 21.13 3.97 19.43
N TYR A 66 20.42 2.93 19.89
CA TYR A 66 19.05 3.05 20.37
C TYR A 66 18.98 3.76 21.73
N LEU A 67 19.93 3.48 22.63
CA LEU A 67 20.04 4.21 23.89
C LEU A 67 20.33 5.69 23.64
N ASP A 68 21.29 5.96 22.75
CA ASP A 68 21.70 7.32 22.41
C ASP A 68 20.55 8.09 21.76
N TYR A 69 19.78 7.46 20.88
CA TYR A 69 18.55 8.02 20.33
C TYR A 69 17.57 8.40 21.44
N HIS A 70 17.21 7.46 22.31
CA HIS A 70 16.22 7.72 23.37
C HIS A 70 16.69 8.76 24.38
N ALA A 71 17.98 8.83 24.68
CA ALA A 71 18.55 9.81 25.60
C ALA A 71 18.61 11.23 25.02
N THR A 72 18.77 11.37 23.70
CA THR A 72 19.10 12.67 23.07
C THR A 72 17.98 13.26 22.22
N ILE A 73 17.01 12.45 21.76
CA ILE A 73 16.02 12.89 20.78
C ILE A 73 15.22 14.11 21.22
N ASP A 74 14.87 14.23 22.49
CA ASP A 74 14.12 15.38 23.01
C ASP A 74 14.94 16.68 22.98
N SER A 75 16.25 16.60 23.22
CA SER A 75 17.17 17.72 23.04
C SER A 75 17.40 18.05 21.57
N ILE A 76 17.53 17.02 20.71
CA ILE A 76 17.72 17.18 19.27
C ILE A 76 16.55 17.96 18.67
N VAL A 77 15.30 17.62 19.01
CA VAL A 77 14.13 18.30 18.43
C VAL A 77 14.00 19.77 18.83
N GLN A 78 14.65 20.21 19.92
CA GLN A 78 14.67 21.62 20.34
C GLN A 78 15.91 22.38 19.83
N SER A 79 16.92 21.68 19.31
CA SER A 79 18.16 22.30 18.85
C SER A 79 17.95 23.09 17.54
N PRO A 80 18.84 24.04 17.20
CA PRO A 80 18.89 24.66 15.87
C PRO A 80 19.08 23.64 14.74
N GLY A 81 18.59 23.96 13.54
CA GLY A 81 18.51 23.02 12.41
C GLY A 81 19.85 22.38 12.03
N SER A 82 20.94 23.15 11.98
CA SER A 82 22.26 22.63 11.64
C SER A 82 22.81 21.65 12.69
N ILE A 83 22.62 21.96 13.98
CA ILE A 83 23.01 21.08 15.09
C ILE A 83 22.16 19.81 15.07
N ALA A 84 20.85 19.96 14.87
CA ALA A 84 19.94 18.82 14.79
C ALA A 84 20.24 17.92 13.60
N LEU A 85 20.56 18.47 12.43
CA LEU A 85 20.93 17.69 11.24
C LEU A 85 22.13 16.79 11.54
N ASN A 86 23.19 17.37 12.09
CA ASN A 86 24.40 16.62 12.46
C ASN A 86 24.11 15.54 13.51
N ALA A 87 23.22 15.81 14.48
CA ALA A 87 22.83 14.83 15.48
C ALA A 87 21.96 13.71 14.89
N ILE A 88 21.02 14.04 14.00
CA ILE A 88 20.14 13.10 13.31
C ILE A 88 20.94 12.18 12.37
N ASN A 89 21.94 12.72 11.67
CA ASN A 89 22.79 11.96 10.76
C ASN A 89 23.57 10.84 11.46
N LYS A 90 23.76 10.89 12.78
CA LYS A 90 24.35 9.78 13.54
C LYS A 90 23.50 8.51 13.53
N PHE A 91 22.23 8.61 13.12
CA PHE A 91 21.29 7.51 13.03
C PHE A 91 21.06 7.02 11.59
N ASP A 92 21.73 7.60 10.60
CA ASP A 92 21.48 7.42 9.15
C ASP A 92 21.55 5.96 8.66
N THR A 93 22.28 5.10 9.35
CA THR A 93 22.38 3.67 9.05
C THR A 93 21.29 2.83 9.73
N THR A 94 20.32 3.45 10.41
CA THR A 94 19.28 2.79 11.21
C THR A 94 17.88 3.29 10.83
N PRO A 95 16.81 2.53 11.16
CA PRO A 95 15.44 3.01 11.06
C PRO A 95 15.16 4.29 11.90
N LEU A 96 16.01 4.58 12.90
CA LEU A 96 15.84 5.72 13.80
C LEU A 96 16.06 7.07 13.09
N TYR A 97 16.79 7.11 11.97
CA TYR A 97 17.00 8.33 11.18
C TYR A 97 15.68 8.98 10.78
N ASN A 98 14.80 8.21 10.16
CA ASN A 98 13.51 8.71 9.69
C ASN A 98 12.58 9.06 10.84
N ASN A 99 12.65 8.31 11.96
CA ASN A 99 11.92 8.65 13.18
C ASN A 99 12.40 9.98 13.78
N ALA A 100 13.72 10.21 13.84
CA ALA A 100 14.31 11.45 14.34
C ALA A 100 13.91 12.65 13.47
N ARG A 101 14.05 12.51 12.14
CA ARG A 101 13.60 13.52 11.16
C ARG A 101 12.13 13.85 11.33
N TYR A 102 11.27 12.83 11.38
CA TYR A 102 9.83 13.02 11.53
C TYR A 102 9.49 13.79 12.81
N ARG A 103 10.06 13.40 13.95
CA ARG A 103 9.86 14.10 15.24
C ARG A 103 10.36 15.54 15.19
N TYR A 104 11.54 15.77 14.60
CA TYR A 104 12.10 17.11 14.45
C TYR A 104 11.20 17.99 13.59
N LEU A 105 10.82 17.53 12.39
CA LEU A 105 10.01 18.28 11.44
C LEU A 105 8.63 18.61 12.00
N LEU A 106 8.00 17.69 12.73
CA LEU A 106 6.74 18.00 13.44
C LEU A 106 6.92 19.10 14.49
N ASN A 107 8.00 19.06 15.29
CA ASN A 107 8.25 20.09 16.30
C ASN A 107 8.56 21.44 15.63
N ALA A 108 9.47 21.45 14.66
CA ALA A 108 9.86 22.64 13.90
C ALA A 108 8.65 23.29 13.21
N GLY A 109 7.78 22.49 12.57
CA GLY A 109 6.56 22.98 11.94
C GLY A 109 5.56 23.57 12.94
N LYS A 110 5.34 22.89 14.08
CA LYS A 110 4.48 23.42 15.17
C LYS A 110 5.00 24.72 15.77
N LYS A 111 6.33 24.84 15.88
CA LYS A 111 7.02 26.03 16.42
C LYS A 111 7.34 27.08 15.36
N GLN A 112 6.92 26.87 14.11
CA GLN A 112 7.15 27.77 12.97
C GLN A 112 8.64 28.09 12.72
N ARG A 113 9.54 27.14 13.04
CA ARG A 113 10.97 27.27 12.77
C ARG A 113 11.25 26.86 11.32
N TRP A 114 10.87 27.72 10.37
CA TRP A 114 10.85 27.38 8.95
C TRP A 114 12.23 27.16 8.35
N GLN A 115 13.21 28.01 8.67
CA GLN A 115 14.58 27.80 8.22
C GLN A 115 15.14 26.47 8.73
N ASP A 116 14.94 26.15 10.02
CA ASP A 116 15.34 24.87 10.61
C ASP A 116 14.62 23.68 9.97
N PHE A 117 13.34 23.84 9.61
CA PHE A 117 12.58 22.81 8.93
C PHE A 117 13.20 22.46 7.57
N LEU A 118 13.54 23.49 6.78
CA LEU A 118 14.13 23.33 5.45
C LEU A 118 15.56 22.78 5.49
N VAL A 119 16.30 22.98 6.59
CA VAL A 119 17.60 22.31 6.81
C VAL A 119 17.43 20.79 6.92
N ILE A 120 16.39 20.30 7.59
CA ILE A 120 16.15 18.86 7.79
C ILE A 120 15.38 18.21 6.62
N SER A 121 14.55 18.97 5.93
CA SER A 121 13.77 18.52 4.77
C SER A 121 13.89 19.54 3.64
N PRO A 122 14.99 19.50 2.87
CA PRO A 122 15.14 20.35 1.69
C PRO A 122 14.11 20.00 0.61
N ASP A 123 13.69 18.73 0.55
CA ASP A 123 12.67 18.22 -0.35
C ASP A 123 11.31 18.03 0.34
N THR A 124 10.26 17.89 -0.48
CA THR A 124 8.90 17.65 0.00
C THR A 124 8.81 16.29 0.72
N PRO A 125 8.38 16.23 1.99
CA PRO A 125 8.24 14.99 2.74
C PRO A 125 6.99 14.18 2.31
N ASN A 126 6.90 12.91 2.70
CA ASN A 126 5.76 12.05 2.33
C ASN A 126 4.51 12.25 3.21
N ASP A 127 4.66 12.60 4.49
CA ASP A 127 3.52 12.82 5.40
C ASP A 127 2.80 14.13 5.07
N ILE A 128 1.48 14.10 4.91
CA ILE A 128 0.67 15.27 4.50
C ILE A 128 0.80 16.45 5.48
N ARG A 129 0.91 16.22 6.80
CA ARG A 129 1.11 17.31 7.77
C ARG A 129 2.46 17.97 7.53
N LEU A 130 3.49 17.16 7.32
CA LEU A 130 4.83 17.64 7.01
C LEU A 130 4.87 18.33 5.64
N GLN A 131 4.10 17.91 4.63
CA GLN A 131 4.00 18.63 3.36
C GLN A 131 3.40 20.02 3.55
N CYS A 132 2.37 20.14 4.39
CA CYS A 132 1.76 21.43 4.72
C CYS A 132 2.74 22.37 5.43
N TYR A 133 3.52 21.85 6.40
CA TYR A 133 4.60 22.61 7.02
C TYR A 133 5.73 22.94 6.05
N TYR A 134 6.10 22.02 5.16
CA TYR A 134 7.11 22.24 4.13
C TYR A 134 6.69 23.39 3.21
N TYR A 135 5.47 23.39 2.69
CA TYR A 135 5.00 24.48 1.84
C TYR A 135 4.85 25.79 2.61
N GLN A 136 4.48 25.75 3.89
CA GLN A 136 4.52 26.95 4.73
C GLN A 136 5.94 27.51 4.89
N ALA A 137 6.93 26.63 5.09
CA ALA A 137 8.33 27.02 5.20
C ALA A 137 8.87 27.58 3.88
N GLN A 138 8.44 27.01 2.75
CA GLN A 138 8.81 27.49 1.42
C GLN A 138 8.20 28.87 1.11
N LEU A 139 6.98 29.16 1.60
CA LEU A 139 6.43 30.52 1.53
C LEU A 139 7.24 31.52 2.33
N ASP A 140 7.66 31.14 3.54
CA ASP A 140 8.51 31.96 4.41
C ASP A 140 9.87 32.26 3.74
N ALA A 141 10.44 31.28 3.05
CA ALA A 141 11.65 31.41 2.25
C ALA A 141 11.47 32.17 0.91
N GLY A 142 10.27 32.67 0.60
CA GLY A 142 9.98 33.43 -0.62
C GLY A 142 9.66 32.59 -1.86
N ASN A 143 9.63 31.25 -1.76
CA ASN A 143 9.37 30.32 -2.87
C ASN A 143 7.87 30.16 -3.16
N LYS A 144 7.19 31.28 -3.41
CA LYS A 144 5.72 31.38 -3.48
C LYS A 144 5.06 30.49 -4.51
N GLU A 145 5.54 30.52 -5.75
CA GLU A 145 4.92 29.77 -6.85
C GLU A 145 4.97 28.26 -6.61
N MET A 146 6.13 27.75 -6.19
CA MET A 146 6.31 26.33 -5.90
C MET A 146 5.44 25.89 -4.73
N ALA A 147 5.44 26.66 -3.64
CA ALA A 147 4.63 26.35 -2.47
C ALA A 147 3.14 26.29 -2.80
N TYR A 148 2.63 27.26 -3.58
CA TYR A 148 1.22 27.30 -3.95
C TYR A 148 0.79 26.20 -4.92
N LYS A 149 1.65 25.82 -5.88
CA LYS A 149 1.40 24.59 -6.68
C LYS A 149 1.35 23.35 -5.80
N GLY A 150 2.19 23.29 -4.77
CA GLY A 150 2.18 22.24 -3.76
C GLY A 150 0.88 22.19 -2.95
N VAL A 151 0.45 23.34 -2.43
CA VAL A 151 -0.79 23.49 -1.65
C VAL A 151 -2.01 23.13 -2.49
N GLU A 152 -2.04 23.48 -3.78
CA GLU A 152 -3.13 23.08 -4.68
C GLU A 152 -3.27 21.56 -4.77
N ARG A 153 -2.16 20.83 -4.98
CA ARG A 153 -2.16 19.35 -4.98
C ARG A 153 -2.65 18.76 -3.66
N ILE A 154 -2.33 19.41 -2.54
CA ILE A 154 -2.88 19.01 -1.23
C ILE A 154 -4.37 19.33 -1.16
N TRP A 155 -4.81 20.50 -1.62
CA TRP A 155 -6.18 20.97 -1.49
C TRP A 155 -7.17 20.17 -2.34
N VAL A 156 -6.82 19.84 -3.58
CA VAL A 156 -7.68 19.12 -4.54
C VAL A 156 -7.76 17.64 -4.17
N TYR A 157 -8.52 17.34 -3.12
CA TYR A 157 -8.68 16.00 -2.55
C TYR A 157 -10.03 15.82 -1.88
N GLY A 158 -10.56 14.59 -1.98
CA GLY A 158 -11.92 14.26 -1.53
C GLY A 158 -12.12 14.13 -0.03
N TYR A 159 -11.06 14.19 0.78
CA TYR A 159 -11.16 14.12 2.24
C TYR A 159 -10.67 15.39 2.93
N SER A 160 -11.09 15.56 4.17
CA SER A 160 -10.58 16.60 5.06
C SER A 160 -9.06 16.47 5.21
N ARG A 161 -8.36 17.61 5.20
CA ARG A 161 -6.93 17.65 5.44
C ARG A 161 -6.63 17.84 6.92
N PRO A 162 -5.44 17.43 7.40
CA PRO A 162 -5.03 17.72 8.77
C PRO A 162 -5.07 19.22 9.06
N LYS A 163 -5.41 19.60 10.29
CA LYS A 163 -5.50 21.01 10.74
C LYS A 163 -4.21 21.79 10.52
N GLU A 164 -3.07 21.09 10.50
CA GLU A 164 -1.75 21.66 10.22
C GLU A 164 -1.68 22.33 8.84
N CYS A 165 -2.58 21.97 7.92
CA CYS A 165 -2.67 22.55 6.59
C CYS A 165 -3.47 23.86 6.55
N ASP A 166 -4.27 24.18 7.57
CA ASP A 166 -5.20 25.30 7.52
C ASP A 166 -4.48 26.64 7.32
N ALA A 167 -3.33 26.84 7.97
CA ALA A 167 -2.55 28.07 7.86
C ALA A 167 -2.08 28.34 6.42
N VAL A 168 -1.41 27.37 5.79
CA VAL A 168 -0.87 27.51 4.44
C VAL A 168 -1.99 27.57 3.39
N ILE A 169 -3.08 26.81 3.58
CA ILE A 169 -4.28 26.87 2.75
C ILE A 169 -4.95 28.24 2.83
N ASN A 170 -5.04 28.83 4.04
CA ASN A 170 -5.65 30.14 4.22
C ASN A 170 -4.82 31.23 3.54
N GLN A 171 -3.48 31.16 3.58
CA GLN A 171 -2.61 32.06 2.83
C GLN A 171 -2.79 31.90 1.32
N TRP A 172 -2.76 30.67 0.82
CA TRP A 172 -3.02 30.33 -0.59
C TRP A 172 -4.39 30.84 -1.07
N THR A 173 -5.41 30.70 -0.22
CA THR A 173 -6.77 31.22 -0.47
C THR A 173 -6.79 32.74 -0.54
N LYS A 174 -6.20 33.43 0.44
CA LYS A 174 -6.13 34.91 0.47
C LYS A 174 -5.38 35.47 -0.73
N ALA A 175 -4.41 34.72 -1.26
CA ALA A 175 -3.68 35.07 -2.46
C ALA A 175 -4.46 34.84 -3.77
N GLY A 176 -5.73 34.42 -3.69
CA GLY A 176 -6.62 34.27 -4.86
C GLY A 176 -6.47 32.96 -5.62
N TYR A 177 -5.58 32.05 -5.21
CA TYR A 177 -5.35 30.80 -5.93
C TYR A 177 -6.45 29.76 -5.71
N ARG A 178 -7.27 29.90 -4.67
CA ARG A 178 -8.44 29.03 -4.47
C ARG A 178 -9.60 29.50 -5.34
N THR A 179 -9.55 29.14 -6.62
CA THR A 179 -10.56 29.52 -7.61
C THR A 179 -11.86 28.75 -7.43
N GLN A 180 -12.93 29.20 -8.09
CA GLN A 180 -14.24 28.54 -8.05
C GLN A 180 -14.18 27.15 -8.69
N GLU A 181 -13.37 26.98 -9.74
CA GLU A 181 -13.13 25.70 -10.42
C GLU A 181 -12.47 24.69 -9.48
N LEU A 182 -11.51 25.12 -8.65
CA LEU A 182 -10.86 24.24 -7.67
C LEU A 182 -11.78 23.87 -6.50
N ILE A 183 -12.67 24.79 -6.09
CA ILE A 183 -13.71 24.48 -5.10
C ILE A 183 -14.66 23.42 -5.69
N TRP A 184 -15.13 23.61 -6.92
CA TRP A 184 -16.00 22.66 -7.62
C TRP A 184 -15.33 21.29 -7.80
N ALA A 185 -14.08 21.25 -8.26
CA ALA A 185 -13.32 20.00 -8.39
C ALA A 185 -13.23 19.27 -7.04
N ARG A 186 -12.97 19.99 -5.94
CA ARG A 186 -12.94 19.40 -4.60
C ARG A 186 -14.32 18.94 -4.14
N MET A 187 -15.40 19.61 -4.52
CA MET A 187 -16.77 19.16 -4.26
C MET A 187 -17.04 17.81 -4.93
N LEU A 188 -16.70 17.65 -6.22
CA LEU A 188 -16.84 16.38 -6.93
C LEU A 188 -16.01 15.26 -6.27
N LEU A 189 -14.76 15.54 -5.90
CA LEU A 189 -13.93 14.56 -5.18
C LEU A 189 -14.51 14.18 -3.81
N SER A 190 -15.10 15.15 -3.10
CA SER A 190 -15.76 14.92 -1.80
C SER A 190 -17.04 14.11 -1.95
N PHE A 191 -17.79 14.35 -3.03
CA PHE A 191 -18.95 13.57 -3.41
C PHE A 191 -18.57 12.10 -3.61
N ASP A 192 -17.54 11.83 -4.43
CA ASP A 192 -17.06 10.49 -4.74
C ASP A 192 -16.51 9.75 -3.51
N ALA A 193 -15.79 10.48 -2.64
CA ALA A 193 -15.26 9.96 -1.37
C ALA A 193 -16.33 9.80 -0.27
N GLY A 194 -17.59 10.14 -0.55
CA GLY A 194 -18.68 10.03 0.41
C GLY A 194 -18.60 11.02 1.58
N GLN A 195 -17.84 12.12 1.46
CA GLN A 195 -17.64 13.11 2.52
C GLN A 195 -18.74 14.18 2.52
N SER A 196 -19.92 13.85 3.04
CA SER A 196 -21.09 14.74 3.05
C SER A 196 -20.84 16.06 3.76
N SER A 197 -20.22 16.05 4.94
CA SER A 197 -19.92 17.26 5.72
C SER A 197 -18.96 18.20 4.98
N LEU A 198 -17.93 17.64 4.35
CA LEU A 198 -16.98 18.43 3.54
C LEU A 198 -17.66 19.00 2.30
N LEU A 199 -18.47 18.19 1.60
CA LEU A 199 -19.26 18.65 0.45
C LEU A 199 -20.19 19.82 0.83
N ASN A 200 -20.89 19.72 1.96
CA ASN A 200 -21.76 20.78 2.49
C ASN A 200 -20.97 22.04 2.88
N TYR A 201 -19.77 21.88 3.46
CA TYR A 201 -18.90 23.02 3.77
C TYR A 201 -18.44 23.73 2.49
N LEU A 202 -18.02 22.97 1.48
CA LEU A 202 -17.51 23.52 0.22
C LEU A 202 -18.62 24.22 -0.59
N SER A 203 -19.85 23.71 -0.56
CA SER A 203 -20.97 24.37 -1.23
C SER A 203 -21.25 25.77 -0.67
N GLN A 204 -20.95 26.01 0.62
CA GLN A 204 -21.07 27.34 1.23
C GLN A 204 -19.92 28.29 0.85
N LYS A 205 -18.86 27.78 0.20
CA LYS A 205 -17.70 28.56 -0.24
C LYS A 205 -17.73 28.87 -1.73
N ILE A 206 -18.60 28.23 -2.49
CA ILE A 206 -18.81 28.54 -3.89
C ILE A 206 -19.64 29.83 -3.99
N THR A 207 -19.26 30.74 -4.88
CA THR A 207 -19.97 32.00 -5.14
C THR A 207 -20.46 32.08 -6.59
N GLN A 208 -19.88 31.28 -7.47
CA GLN A 208 -20.40 31.02 -8.81
C GLN A 208 -21.04 29.63 -8.82
N HIS A 209 -22.11 29.43 -9.58
CA HIS A 209 -22.80 28.13 -9.68
C HIS A 209 -23.44 27.59 -8.38
N ASP A 210 -23.97 28.48 -7.53
CA ASP A 210 -24.63 28.10 -6.27
C ASP A 210 -25.82 27.13 -6.48
N ASP A 211 -26.63 27.35 -7.51
CA ASP A 211 -27.74 26.45 -7.85
C ASP A 211 -27.24 25.06 -8.27
N GLU A 212 -26.17 24.98 -9.05
CA GLU A 212 -25.56 23.72 -9.44
C GLU A 212 -24.88 23.00 -8.25
N ALA A 213 -24.31 23.73 -7.29
CA ALA A 213 -23.83 23.19 -6.02
C ALA A 213 -24.96 22.62 -5.15
N LYS A 214 -26.10 23.32 -5.04
CA LYS A 214 -27.31 22.81 -4.38
C LYS A 214 -27.85 21.58 -5.11
N LEU A 215 -27.83 21.58 -6.44
CA LEU A 215 -28.22 20.43 -7.25
C LEU A 215 -27.31 19.22 -6.98
N LEU A 216 -25.98 19.40 -6.95
CA LEU A 216 -25.02 18.35 -6.61
C LEU A 216 -25.29 17.75 -5.23
N LEU A 217 -25.55 18.60 -4.22
CA LEU A 217 -25.94 18.16 -2.87
C LEU A 217 -27.24 17.36 -2.87
N SER A 218 -28.23 17.78 -3.67
CA SER A 218 -29.50 17.06 -3.79
C SER A 218 -29.31 15.66 -4.41
N VAL A 219 -28.48 15.57 -5.46
CA VAL A 219 -28.11 14.30 -6.12
C VAL A 219 -27.29 13.42 -5.19
N TYR A 220 -26.44 14.00 -4.34
CA TYR A 220 -25.72 13.24 -3.32
C TYR A 220 -26.70 12.56 -2.34
N ARG A 221 -27.73 13.28 -1.88
CA ARG A 221 -28.74 12.72 -0.96
C ARG A 221 -29.60 11.66 -1.66
N ASP A 222 -30.10 11.98 -2.84
CA ASP A 222 -30.90 11.06 -3.64
C ASP A 222 -30.45 11.02 -5.12
N PRO A 223 -29.62 10.03 -5.49
CA PRO A 223 -29.21 9.87 -6.89
C PRO A 223 -30.33 9.32 -7.80
N ASN A 224 -31.47 8.85 -7.26
CA ASN A 224 -32.62 8.49 -8.10
C ASN A 224 -33.28 9.71 -8.74
N SER A 225 -33.05 10.91 -8.19
CA SER A 225 -33.54 12.17 -8.76
C SER A 225 -33.12 12.38 -10.21
N LEU A 226 -32.04 11.74 -10.68
CA LEU A 226 -31.61 11.71 -12.09
C LEU A 226 -32.66 11.13 -13.06
N ARG A 227 -33.69 10.43 -12.57
CA ARG A 227 -34.84 10.02 -13.40
C ARG A 227 -35.65 11.22 -13.91
N HIS A 228 -35.60 12.35 -13.20
CA HIS A 228 -36.29 13.59 -13.56
C HIS A 228 -35.42 14.47 -14.48
N MET A 229 -35.15 13.98 -15.69
CA MET A 229 -34.18 14.57 -16.62
C MET A 229 -34.39 16.06 -16.93
N LYS A 230 -35.62 16.58 -16.82
CA LYS A 230 -35.92 18.02 -16.99
C LYS A 230 -35.13 18.91 -16.02
N LYS A 231 -34.85 18.43 -14.79
CA LYS A 231 -34.02 19.15 -13.80
C LYS A 231 -32.56 19.30 -14.24
N PHE A 232 -32.13 18.51 -15.23
CA PHE A 232 -30.77 18.43 -15.76
C PHE A 232 -30.71 18.82 -17.24
N ALA A 233 -31.67 19.62 -17.72
CA ALA A 233 -31.80 19.94 -19.14
C ALA A 233 -30.76 20.96 -19.65
N SER A 234 -30.27 21.85 -18.79
CA SER A 234 -29.31 22.90 -19.16
C SER A 234 -28.02 22.31 -19.73
N SER A 235 -27.58 22.76 -20.91
CA SER A 235 -26.41 22.24 -21.64
C SER A 235 -25.05 22.63 -21.05
N LYS A 236 -25.01 23.31 -19.90
CA LYS A 236 -23.76 23.70 -19.25
C LYS A 236 -22.94 22.45 -18.87
N PRO A 237 -21.61 22.43 -19.11
CA PRO A 237 -20.74 21.29 -18.75
C PRO A 237 -20.85 20.85 -17.28
N ILE A 238 -21.03 21.80 -16.36
CA ILE A 238 -21.20 21.54 -14.92
C ILE A 238 -22.39 20.62 -14.60
N ILE A 239 -23.45 20.63 -15.42
CA ILE A 239 -24.58 19.71 -15.27
C ILE A 239 -24.16 18.29 -15.65
N GLY A 240 -23.29 18.15 -16.65
CA GLY A 240 -22.66 16.88 -17.02
C GLY A 240 -21.88 16.27 -15.86
N ASP A 241 -21.09 17.07 -15.14
CA ASP A 241 -20.34 16.63 -13.95
C ASP A 241 -21.28 16.11 -12.86
N ILE A 242 -22.38 16.82 -12.57
CA ILE A 242 -23.37 16.42 -11.57
C ILE A 242 -24.03 15.10 -11.96
N VAL A 243 -24.39 14.96 -13.24
CA VAL A 243 -25.00 13.74 -13.76
C VAL A 243 -24.00 12.57 -13.70
N ASP A 244 -22.73 12.77 -14.08
CA ASP A 244 -21.70 11.73 -13.98
C ASP A 244 -21.54 11.26 -12.53
N ALA A 245 -21.29 12.18 -11.58
CA ALA A 245 -21.14 11.86 -10.16
C ALA A 245 -22.39 11.14 -9.62
N GLY A 246 -23.56 11.65 -9.96
CA GLY A 246 -24.85 11.06 -9.59
C GLY A 246 -25.04 9.64 -10.14
N LEU A 247 -24.68 9.39 -11.40
CA LEU A 247 -24.77 8.06 -12.02
C LEU A 247 -23.79 7.08 -11.39
N ARG A 248 -22.57 7.53 -11.07
CA ARG A 248 -21.59 6.70 -10.34
C ARG A 248 -22.13 6.26 -8.99
N LYS A 249 -22.76 7.18 -8.26
CA LYS A 249 -23.42 6.91 -6.98
C LYS A 249 -24.67 6.04 -7.14
N LEU A 250 -25.50 6.31 -8.14
CA LEU A 250 -26.69 5.53 -8.44
C LEU A 250 -26.32 4.08 -8.72
N ALA A 251 -25.23 3.83 -9.45
CA ALA A 251 -24.78 2.49 -9.81
C ALA A 251 -24.49 1.58 -8.60
N TYR A 252 -24.18 2.15 -7.42
CA TYR A 252 -24.08 1.38 -6.18
C TYR A 252 -25.45 0.89 -5.70
N LYS A 253 -26.50 1.71 -5.84
CA LYS A 253 -27.87 1.42 -5.39
C LYS A 253 -28.65 0.61 -6.44
N ASP A 254 -28.67 1.08 -7.67
CA ASP A 254 -29.43 0.53 -8.81
C ASP A 254 -28.61 0.68 -10.10
N LEU A 255 -27.85 -0.37 -10.41
CA LEU A 255 -26.97 -0.41 -11.58
C LEU A 255 -27.74 -0.40 -12.90
N HIS A 256 -28.88 -1.09 -12.96
CA HIS A 256 -29.74 -1.14 -14.14
C HIS A 256 -30.24 0.25 -14.51
N GLN A 257 -30.76 0.99 -13.52
CA GLN A 257 -31.20 2.34 -13.75
C GLN A 257 -30.05 3.28 -14.12
N ALA A 258 -28.89 3.14 -13.47
CA ALA A 258 -27.72 3.96 -13.80
C ALA A 258 -27.29 3.77 -15.26
N ILE A 259 -27.20 2.54 -15.74
CA ILE A 259 -26.87 2.24 -17.15
C ILE A 259 -27.94 2.80 -18.09
N LYS A 260 -29.23 2.61 -17.76
CA LYS A 260 -30.34 3.14 -18.56
C LYS A 260 -30.29 4.66 -18.67
N LEU A 261 -30.00 5.36 -17.57
CA LEU A 261 -29.89 6.82 -17.56
C LEU A 261 -28.62 7.30 -18.25
N TYR A 262 -27.49 6.61 -18.09
CA TYR A 262 -26.25 6.90 -18.80
C TYR A 262 -26.49 6.97 -20.31
N VAL A 263 -27.13 5.94 -20.90
CA VAL A 263 -27.46 5.93 -22.34
C VAL A 263 -28.34 7.10 -22.75
N LYS A 264 -29.32 7.48 -21.92
CA LYS A 264 -30.21 8.62 -22.20
C LYS A 264 -29.47 9.95 -22.13
N TYR A 265 -28.61 10.15 -21.14
CA TYR A 265 -27.84 11.38 -20.98
C TYR A 265 -26.71 11.49 -22.01
N GLN A 266 -26.12 10.38 -22.43
CA GLN A 266 -25.17 10.35 -23.55
C GLN A 266 -25.82 10.85 -24.84
N LYS A 267 -27.08 10.47 -25.14
CA LYS A 267 -27.84 10.97 -26.30
C LYS A 267 -28.20 12.45 -26.23
N LEU A 268 -28.08 13.07 -25.06
CA LEU A 268 -28.29 14.51 -24.84
C LEU A 268 -26.96 15.26 -24.72
N ASP A 269 -25.87 14.66 -25.20
CA ASP A 269 -24.50 15.19 -25.20
C ASP A 269 -24.06 15.74 -23.85
N ARG A 270 -24.43 15.02 -22.77
CA ARG A 270 -24.10 15.45 -21.39
C ARG A 270 -22.66 15.23 -20.99
N PHE A 271 -21.94 14.39 -21.71
CA PHE A 271 -20.59 14.00 -21.37
C PHE A 271 -19.67 14.33 -22.55
N SER A 272 -18.47 14.81 -22.24
CA SER A 272 -17.40 14.82 -23.24
C SER A 272 -17.06 13.40 -23.65
N ASP A 273 -16.46 13.23 -24.82
CA ASP A 273 -16.00 11.93 -25.30
C ASP A 273 -15.13 11.19 -24.26
N PHE A 274 -14.22 11.91 -23.62
CA PHE A 274 -13.37 11.34 -22.59
C PHE A 274 -14.18 11.01 -21.32
N GLY A 275 -14.99 11.93 -20.80
CA GLY A 275 -15.78 11.73 -19.59
C GLY A 275 -16.80 10.59 -19.73
N GLY A 276 -17.51 10.55 -20.86
CA GLY A 276 -18.46 9.49 -21.19
C GLY A 276 -17.78 8.11 -21.27
N ARG A 277 -16.59 8.02 -21.88
CA ARG A 277 -15.81 6.77 -21.88
C ARG A 277 -15.40 6.34 -20.46
N GLN A 278 -14.98 7.26 -19.60
CA GLN A 278 -14.63 6.94 -18.21
C GLN A 278 -15.85 6.48 -17.40
N LEU A 279 -17.01 7.10 -17.60
CA LEU A 279 -18.25 6.70 -16.95
C LEU A 279 -18.73 5.34 -17.44
N ASN A 280 -18.72 5.11 -18.76
CA ASN A 280 -19.02 3.82 -19.36
C ASN A 280 -18.13 2.73 -18.78
N ARG A 281 -16.81 2.96 -18.78
CA ARG A 281 -15.83 2.03 -18.20
C ARG A 281 -16.17 1.67 -16.75
N TYR A 282 -16.52 2.66 -15.94
CA TYR A 282 -16.95 2.46 -14.55
C TYR A 282 -18.22 1.60 -14.45
N LEU A 283 -19.26 1.90 -15.24
CA LEU A 283 -20.52 1.17 -15.24
C LEU A 283 -20.38 -0.28 -15.73
N VAL A 284 -19.59 -0.49 -16.79
CA VAL A 284 -19.27 -1.84 -17.31
C VAL A 284 -18.47 -2.63 -16.28
N ARG A 285 -17.45 -2.02 -15.65
CA ARG A 285 -16.70 -2.68 -14.57
C ARG A 285 -17.63 -3.10 -13.42
N ARG A 286 -18.56 -2.24 -13.01
CA ARG A 286 -19.57 -2.56 -11.99
C ARG A 286 -20.44 -3.75 -12.40
N ALA A 287 -20.90 -3.76 -13.64
CA ALA A 287 -21.72 -4.84 -14.18
C ALA A 287 -20.95 -6.17 -14.21
N LEU A 288 -19.67 -6.14 -14.59
CA LEU A 288 -18.77 -7.29 -14.55
C LEU A 288 -18.47 -7.79 -13.12
N ILE A 289 -18.42 -6.91 -12.11
CA ILE A 289 -18.29 -7.33 -10.71
C ILE A 289 -19.57 -8.01 -10.23
N LYS A 290 -20.74 -7.43 -10.55
CA LYS A 290 -22.05 -7.97 -10.16
C LYS A 290 -22.41 -9.27 -10.88
N GLN A 291 -21.91 -9.46 -12.10
CA GLN A 291 -22.15 -10.65 -12.94
C GLN A 291 -23.64 -10.91 -13.13
N ASP A 292 -24.36 -9.84 -13.41
CA ASP A 292 -25.80 -9.88 -13.64
C ASP A 292 -26.05 -10.26 -15.11
N ASP A 293 -26.62 -11.45 -15.33
CA ASP A 293 -26.90 -11.98 -16.66
C ASP A 293 -27.78 -11.03 -17.50
N LYS A 294 -28.64 -10.22 -16.87
CA LYS A 294 -29.48 -9.23 -17.57
C LYS A 294 -28.68 -8.09 -18.21
N LEU A 295 -27.42 -7.89 -17.79
CA LEU A 295 -26.54 -6.84 -18.32
C LEU A 295 -25.52 -7.37 -19.33
N VAL A 296 -25.47 -8.68 -19.61
CA VAL A 296 -24.48 -9.29 -20.52
C VAL A 296 -24.49 -8.63 -21.90
N SER A 297 -25.66 -8.43 -22.50
CA SER A 297 -25.77 -7.79 -23.82
C SER A 297 -25.16 -6.38 -23.81
N HIS A 298 -25.41 -5.59 -22.76
CA HIS A 298 -24.82 -4.26 -22.63
C HIS A 298 -23.30 -4.34 -22.45
N ILE A 299 -22.82 -5.21 -21.57
CA ILE A 299 -21.39 -5.42 -21.32
C ILE A 299 -20.67 -5.81 -22.61
N ASP A 300 -21.19 -6.81 -23.32
CA ASP A 300 -20.53 -7.38 -24.50
C ASP A 300 -20.54 -6.43 -25.70
N THR A 301 -21.50 -5.49 -25.74
CA THR A 301 -21.53 -4.37 -26.69
C THR A 301 -20.46 -3.31 -26.35
N MET A 302 -20.29 -2.99 -25.07
CA MET A 302 -19.40 -1.90 -24.65
C MET A 302 -17.94 -2.30 -24.55
N LEU A 303 -17.64 -3.57 -24.21
CA LEU A 303 -16.28 -4.06 -23.98
C LEU A 303 -15.32 -3.77 -25.15
N PRO A 304 -15.63 -4.11 -26.43
CA PRO A 304 -14.74 -3.83 -27.56
C PRO A 304 -14.45 -2.34 -27.78
N LEU A 305 -15.36 -1.46 -27.36
CA LEU A 305 -15.18 -0.01 -27.45
C LEU A 305 -14.22 0.51 -26.37
N LEU A 306 -14.12 -0.18 -25.23
CA LEU A 306 -13.30 0.21 -24.10
C LEU A 306 -11.84 -0.26 -24.23
N LYS A 307 -11.57 -1.34 -24.99
CA LYS A 307 -10.21 -1.86 -25.26
C LYS A 307 -9.36 -1.99 -23.99
N SER A 308 -9.92 -2.59 -22.95
CA SER A 308 -9.36 -2.61 -21.61
C SER A 308 -9.17 -4.05 -21.16
N ASP A 309 -7.92 -4.52 -21.15
CA ASP A 309 -7.58 -5.90 -20.78
C ASP A 309 -8.18 -6.28 -19.43
N ASP A 310 -8.03 -5.44 -18.40
CA ASP A 310 -8.60 -5.72 -17.08
C ASP A 310 -10.11 -5.99 -17.08
N LEU A 311 -10.88 -5.37 -18.00
CA LEU A 311 -12.31 -5.65 -18.17
C LEU A 311 -12.57 -6.91 -19.00
N TYR A 312 -11.78 -7.15 -20.05
CA TYR A 312 -11.82 -8.41 -20.80
C TYR A 312 -11.54 -9.59 -19.88
N GLU A 313 -10.52 -9.49 -19.05
CA GLU A 313 -10.15 -10.48 -18.06
C GLU A 313 -11.26 -10.78 -17.05
N MET A 314 -12.00 -9.75 -16.60
CA MET A 314 -13.16 -9.95 -15.73
C MET A 314 -14.27 -10.73 -16.45
N ARG A 315 -14.53 -10.40 -17.73
CA ARG A 315 -15.52 -11.11 -18.56
C ARG A 315 -15.08 -12.54 -18.85
N LEU A 316 -13.79 -12.77 -19.11
CA LEU A 316 -13.18 -14.09 -19.29
C LEU A 316 -13.37 -14.96 -18.04
N ARG A 317 -13.01 -14.45 -16.85
CA ARG A 317 -13.23 -15.18 -15.57
C ARG A 317 -14.70 -15.49 -15.31
N TRP A 318 -15.61 -14.66 -15.82
CA TRP A 318 -17.04 -14.94 -15.76
C TRP A 318 -17.46 -16.04 -16.73
N ALA A 319 -17.09 -15.93 -18.00
CA ALA A 319 -17.38 -16.95 -19.01
C ALA A 319 -16.81 -18.33 -18.62
N ILE A 320 -15.58 -18.37 -18.09
CA ILE A 320 -14.94 -19.60 -17.58
C ILE A 320 -15.79 -20.29 -16.52
N ARG A 321 -16.35 -19.53 -15.56
CA ARG A 321 -17.22 -20.11 -14.51
C ARG A 321 -18.54 -20.63 -15.05
N GLN A 322 -19.04 -20.04 -16.13
CA GLN A 322 -20.25 -20.49 -16.83
C GLN A 322 -19.97 -21.56 -17.89
N GLN A 323 -18.71 -21.94 -18.11
CA GLN A 323 -18.29 -22.83 -19.19
C GLN A 323 -18.68 -22.31 -20.59
N ASP A 324 -18.82 -20.99 -20.75
CA ASP A 324 -19.12 -20.33 -22.03
C ASP A 324 -17.83 -20.16 -22.84
N PHE A 325 -17.40 -21.24 -23.49
CA PHE A 325 -16.13 -21.27 -24.23
C PHE A 325 -16.13 -20.38 -25.48
N THR A 326 -17.29 -20.15 -26.12
CA THR A 326 -17.42 -19.21 -27.24
C THR A 326 -17.05 -17.80 -26.80
N THR A 327 -17.53 -17.37 -25.64
CA THR A 327 -17.14 -16.07 -25.07
C THR A 327 -15.67 -16.05 -24.64
N VAL A 328 -15.15 -17.15 -24.09
CA VAL A 328 -13.74 -17.25 -23.73
C VAL A 328 -12.84 -17.03 -24.96
N GLU A 329 -13.09 -17.74 -26.06
CA GLU A 329 -12.36 -17.57 -27.32
C GLU A 329 -12.45 -16.13 -27.85
N LYS A 330 -13.66 -15.55 -27.87
CA LYS A 330 -13.89 -14.18 -28.31
C LYS A 330 -13.02 -13.17 -27.56
N TYR A 331 -13.04 -13.20 -26.22
CA TYR A 331 -12.32 -12.20 -25.44
C TYR A 331 -10.83 -12.48 -25.27
N LEU A 332 -10.38 -13.73 -25.39
CA LEU A 332 -8.94 -14.05 -25.46
C LEU A 332 -8.30 -13.40 -26.69
N ALA A 333 -8.99 -13.44 -27.84
CA ALA A 333 -8.50 -12.83 -29.07
C ALA A 333 -8.35 -11.30 -28.95
N LEU A 334 -9.17 -10.66 -28.12
CA LEU A 334 -9.21 -9.20 -27.92
C LEU A 334 -8.21 -8.67 -26.89
N LEU A 335 -7.55 -9.54 -26.11
CA LEU A 335 -6.48 -9.12 -25.20
C LEU A 335 -5.35 -8.45 -25.99
N SER A 336 -4.73 -7.42 -25.39
CA SER A 336 -3.48 -6.84 -25.88
C SER A 336 -2.33 -7.86 -25.86
N ASP A 337 -1.20 -7.52 -26.46
CA ASP A 337 -0.01 -8.38 -26.42
C ASP A 337 0.48 -8.62 -24.98
N GLN A 338 0.34 -7.62 -24.10
CA GLN A 338 0.66 -7.77 -22.68
C GLN A 338 -0.30 -8.75 -21.99
N GLY A 339 -1.61 -8.64 -22.24
CA GLY A 339 -2.60 -9.58 -21.72
C GLY A 339 -2.38 -11.00 -22.25
N LYS A 340 -2.05 -11.15 -23.53
CA LYS A 340 -1.73 -12.45 -24.15
C LYS A 340 -0.43 -13.07 -23.62
N ALA A 341 0.50 -12.25 -23.13
CA ALA A 341 1.73 -12.73 -22.50
C ALA A 341 1.53 -13.20 -21.05
N ASP A 342 0.41 -12.88 -20.39
CA ASP A 342 0.14 -13.36 -19.03
C ASP A 342 0.01 -14.91 -19.02
N PRO A 343 0.76 -15.63 -18.17
CA PRO A 343 0.70 -17.09 -18.06
C PRO A 343 -0.72 -17.66 -17.91
N ARG A 344 -1.61 -16.94 -17.22
CA ARG A 344 -3.03 -17.31 -17.09
C ARG A 344 -3.71 -17.39 -18.44
N TRP A 345 -3.52 -16.40 -19.29
CA TRP A 345 -4.23 -16.30 -20.56
C TRP A 345 -3.58 -17.16 -21.63
N GLN A 346 -2.27 -17.39 -21.57
CA GLN A 346 -1.60 -18.42 -22.38
C GLN A 346 -2.15 -19.82 -22.08
N TYR A 347 -2.39 -20.14 -20.81
CA TYR A 347 -3.01 -21.40 -20.41
C TYR A 347 -4.41 -21.57 -21.01
N TRP A 348 -5.27 -20.55 -20.86
CA TRP A 348 -6.63 -20.60 -21.41
C TRP A 348 -6.63 -20.61 -22.94
N GLN A 349 -5.70 -19.91 -23.58
CA GLN A 349 -5.51 -19.96 -25.03
C GLN A 349 -5.15 -21.37 -25.48
N ALA A 350 -4.19 -22.03 -24.83
CA ALA A 350 -3.84 -23.41 -25.15
C ALA A 350 -5.03 -24.36 -24.96
N LYS A 351 -5.80 -24.17 -23.88
CA LYS A 351 -7.00 -24.96 -23.60
C LYS A 351 -8.07 -24.81 -24.68
N MET A 352 -8.37 -23.60 -25.13
CA MET A 352 -9.34 -23.38 -26.21
C MET A 352 -8.84 -23.95 -27.54
N THR A 353 -7.57 -23.68 -27.87
CA THR A 353 -6.93 -24.17 -29.10
C THR A 353 -6.86 -25.69 -29.18
N SER A 354 -6.80 -26.41 -28.05
CA SER A 354 -6.71 -27.88 -28.03
C SER A 354 -7.92 -28.59 -28.67
N SER A 355 -9.07 -27.92 -28.75
CA SER A 355 -10.29 -28.45 -29.35
C SER A 355 -10.21 -28.60 -30.87
N HIS A 356 -9.40 -27.76 -31.53
CA HIS A 356 -9.32 -27.69 -33.00
C HIS A 356 -7.90 -27.81 -33.57
N ASP A 357 -6.86 -27.51 -32.79
CA ASP A 357 -5.45 -27.62 -33.17
C ASP A 357 -4.59 -28.09 -31.98
N LYS A 358 -4.48 -29.42 -31.84
CA LYS A 358 -3.71 -30.06 -30.77
C LYS A 358 -2.22 -29.73 -30.84
N THR A 359 -1.66 -29.56 -32.04
CA THR A 359 -0.23 -29.28 -32.22
C THR A 359 0.10 -27.88 -31.70
N ARG A 360 -0.69 -26.87 -32.08
CA ARG A 360 -0.50 -25.50 -31.60
C ARG A 360 -0.75 -25.38 -30.10
N ALA A 361 -1.77 -26.06 -29.56
CA ALA A 361 -2.02 -26.10 -28.13
C ALA A 361 -0.84 -26.69 -27.35
N THR A 362 -0.27 -27.79 -27.85
CA THR A 362 0.92 -28.43 -27.27
C THR A 362 2.11 -27.47 -27.28
N GLN A 363 2.33 -26.73 -28.38
CA GLN A 363 3.40 -25.73 -28.45
C GLN A 363 3.27 -24.61 -27.41
N LEU A 364 2.04 -24.12 -27.20
CA LEU A 364 1.76 -23.11 -26.17
C LEU A 364 2.01 -23.66 -24.76
N GLN A 365 1.56 -24.90 -24.49
CA GLN A 365 1.81 -25.58 -23.22
C GLN A 365 3.30 -25.83 -22.99
N LEU A 366 4.06 -26.15 -24.05
CA LEU A 366 5.51 -26.39 -23.96
C LEU A 366 6.24 -25.13 -23.48
N THR A 367 5.93 -23.96 -24.06
CA THR A 367 6.49 -22.68 -23.61
C THR A 367 6.11 -22.41 -22.15
N LEU A 368 4.82 -22.51 -21.83
CA LEU A 368 4.30 -22.21 -20.50
C LEU A 368 4.85 -23.17 -19.43
N SER A 369 5.11 -24.44 -19.76
CA SER A 369 5.64 -25.44 -18.84
C SER A 369 7.02 -25.11 -18.27
N GLY A 370 7.75 -24.18 -18.90
CA GLY A 370 9.03 -23.65 -18.40
C GLY A 370 8.90 -22.56 -17.33
N GLU A 371 7.70 -22.08 -17.04
CA GLU A 371 7.46 -20.98 -16.11
C GLU A 371 7.22 -21.48 -14.67
N ARG A 372 7.87 -20.86 -13.68
CA ARG A 372 7.62 -21.18 -12.25
C ARG A 372 6.43 -20.39 -11.71
N ASN A 373 5.24 -20.75 -12.17
CA ASN A 373 3.98 -20.24 -11.64
C ASN A 373 2.88 -21.30 -11.72
N PHE A 374 1.72 -21.00 -11.13
CA PHE A 374 0.58 -21.93 -11.08
C PHE A 374 0.19 -22.49 -12.46
N TYR A 375 0.16 -21.65 -13.50
CA TYR A 375 -0.24 -22.06 -14.85
C TYR A 375 0.87 -22.81 -15.59
N GLY A 376 2.13 -22.48 -15.32
CA GLY A 376 3.29 -23.23 -15.80
C GLY A 376 3.33 -24.66 -15.27
N PHE A 377 3.11 -24.84 -13.98
CA PHE A 377 3.01 -26.18 -13.39
C PHE A 377 1.84 -27.00 -13.94
N ASN A 378 0.68 -26.38 -14.15
CA ASN A 378 -0.45 -27.09 -14.76
C ASN A 378 -0.18 -27.49 -16.22
N ALA A 379 0.56 -26.67 -16.98
CA ALA A 379 1.00 -27.02 -18.32
C ALA A 379 2.02 -28.17 -18.31
N ALA A 380 2.98 -28.18 -17.37
CA ALA A 380 3.94 -29.27 -17.21
C ALA A 380 3.23 -30.59 -16.87
N GLU A 381 2.29 -30.58 -15.92
CA GLU A 381 1.48 -31.73 -15.55
C GLU A 381 0.67 -32.28 -16.74
N ALA A 382 0.00 -31.41 -17.50
CA ALA A 382 -0.77 -31.81 -18.69
C ALA A 382 0.10 -32.47 -19.78
N LEU A 383 1.39 -32.11 -19.86
CA LEU A 383 2.35 -32.68 -20.79
C LEU A 383 3.10 -33.90 -20.24
N GLY A 384 2.86 -34.30 -18.99
CA GLY A 384 3.63 -35.35 -18.32
C GLY A 384 5.11 -34.99 -18.13
N LYS A 385 5.43 -33.69 -18.05
CA LYS A 385 6.79 -33.18 -17.85
C LYS A 385 7.08 -32.92 -16.38
N PRO A 386 8.36 -33.01 -15.95
CA PRO A 386 8.78 -32.51 -14.65
C PRO A 386 8.44 -31.03 -14.48
N LEU A 387 8.14 -30.61 -13.25
CA LEU A 387 7.89 -29.21 -12.93
C LEU A 387 9.17 -28.38 -13.09
N ALA A 388 9.08 -27.26 -13.82
CA ALA A 388 10.15 -26.30 -13.96
C ALA A 388 10.28 -25.44 -12.69
N MET A 389 11.02 -25.96 -11.70
CA MET A 389 11.27 -25.24 -10.44
C MET A 389 12.17 -24.01 -10.65
N ASN A 390 12.94 -23.96 -11.75
CA ASN A 390 13.83 -22.85 -12.10
C ASN A 390 14.69 -22.40 -10.92
N ASP A 391 15.19 -23.36 -10.14
CA ASP A 391 16.08 -23.08 -9.02
C ASP A 391 17.43 -22.61 -9.57
N ASN A 392 17.82 -21.39 -9.22
CA ASN A 392 19.13 -20.87 -9.59
C ASN A 392 20.27 -21.49 -8.77
N ASN A 393 19.97 -22.40 -7.84
CA ASN A 393 20.91 -23.07 -6.95
C ASN A 393 21.79 -22.06 -6.22
N LEU A 394 21.15 -21.04 -5.63
CA LEU A 394 21.83 -19.97 -4.93
C LEU A 394 22.82 -20.55 -3.90
N ALA A 395 24.10 -20.22 -4.08
CA ALA A 395 25.17 -20.69 -3.23
C ALA A 395 25.81 -19.55 -2.42
N PRO A 396 26.39 -19.88 -1.25
CA PRO A 396 27.32 -19.00 -0.54
C PRO A 396 28.41 -18.46 -1.45
N ASN A 397 28.58 -17.14 -1.47
CA ASN A 397 29.74 -16.48 -2.07
C ASN A 397 30.70 -16.06 -0.94
N PRO A 398 31.89 -16.70 -0.79
CA PRO A 398 32.81 -16.42 0.32
C PRO A 398 33.26 -14.95 0.41
N GLU A 399 33.50 -14.29 -0.72
CA GLU A 399 33.95 -12.89 -0.76
C GLU A 399 32.86 -11.93 -0.26
N LEU A 400 31.61 -12.19 -0.63
CA LEU A 400 30.47 -11.40 -0.15
C LEU A 400 30.14 -11.73 1.31
N GLN A 401 30.22 -13.00 1.70
CA GLN A 401 29.97 -13.42 3.08
C GLN A 401 30.98 -12.83 4.08
N ALA A 402 32.24 -12.70 3.69
CA ALA A 402 33.26 -12.03 4.51
C ALA A 402 32.89 -10.57 4.82
N LYS A 403 32.12 -9.90 3.96
CA LYS A 403 31.68 -8.52 4.14
C LYS A 403 30.45 -8.40 5.07
N LEU A 404 29.63 -9.45 5.20
CA LEU A 404 28.40 -9.39 6.01
C LEU A 404 28.71 -9.08 7.48
N ASN A 405 29.72 -9.74 8.05
CA ASN A 405 30.11 -9.56 9.46
C ASN A 405 30.71 -8.18 9.76
N GLN A 406 31.04 -7.40 8.72
CA GLN A 406 31.53 -6.03 8.86
C GLN A 406 30.39 -5.01 8.87
N ASP A 407 29.14 -5.44 8.66
CA ASP A 407 27.98 -4.58 8.57
C ASP A 407 27.40 -4.27 9.96
N PRO A 408 27.45 -3.02 10.44
CA PRO A 408 26.87 -2.67 11.73
C PRO A 408 25.37 -2.94 11.81
N GLY A 409 24.66 -2.91 10.67
CA GLY A 409 23.23 -3.24 10.61
C GLY A 409 22.97 -4.69 10.97
N LEU A 410 23.80 -5.61 10.47
CA LEU A 410 23.69 -7.03 10.82
C LEU A 410 23.99 -7.25 12.30
N ALA A 411 25.02 -6.60 12.85
CA ALA A 411 25.34 -6.69 14.27
C ALA A 411 24.17 -6.26 15.16
N ARG A 412 23.43 -5.22 14.77
CA ARG A 412 22.20 -4.81 15.47
C ARG A 412 21.09 -5.84 15.33
N VAL A 413 20.89 -6.41 14.15
CA VAL A 413 19.87 -7.46 13.94
C VAL A 413 20.18 -8.68 14.83
N ILE A 414 21.43 -9.14 14.88
CA ILE A 414 21.84 -10.26 15.74
C ILE A 414 21.45 -10.01 17.19
N GLU A 415 21.80 -8.84 17.73
CA GLU A 415 21.49 -8.49 19.12
C GLU A 415 19.99 -8.29 19.37
N LEU A 416 19.25 -7.70 18.45
CA LEU A 416 17.80 -7.55 18.56
C LEU A 416 17.10 -8.91 18.54
N MET A 417 17.55 -9.85 17.70
CA MET A 417 17.05 -11.22 17.68
C MET A 417 17.35 -11.95 19.00
N ALA A 418 18.56 -11.78 19.55
CA ALA A 418 18.95 -12.37 20.83
C ALA A 418 18.13 -11.82 22.02
N LEU A 419 17.66 -10.57 21.94
CA LEU A 419 16.81 -9.91 22.94
C LEU A 419 15.30 -10.08 22.69
N ASP A 420 14.91 -10.95 21.75
CA ASP A 420 13.52 -11.16 21.31
C ASP A 420 12.79 -9.86 20.89
N LYS A 421 13.52 -8.96 20.21
CA LYS A 421 12.99 -7.72 19.62
C LYS A 421 12.72 -7.90 18.13
N GLN A 422 11.86 -8.86 17.79
CA GLN A 422 11.57 -9.28 16.41
C GLN A 422 11.15 -8.13 15.49
N ILE A 423 10.32 -7.20 15.96
CA ILE A 423 9.83 -6.06 15.17
C ILE A 423 10.98 -5.09 14.86
N ASP A 424 11.81 -4.78 15.85
CA ASP A 424 12.96 -3.90 15.68
C ASP A 424 14.01 -4.55 14.77
N ALA A 425 14.26 -5.85 14.95
CA ALA A 425 15.15 -6.63 14.10
C ALA A 425 14.68 -6.63 12.64
N ARG A 426 13.38 -6.81 12.39
CA ARG A 426 12.81 -6.73 11.03
C ARG A 426 12.98 -5.34 10.43
N ASN A 427 12.77 -4.27 11.20
CA ASN A 427 12.94 -2.91 10.71
C ASN A 427 14.41 -2.61 10.33
N GLU A 428 15.35 -3.05 11.16
CA GLU A 428 16.79 -2.99 10.84
C GLU A 428 17.12 -3.81 9.60
N TRP A 429 16.58 -5.03 9.49
CA TRP A 429 16.77 -5.89 8.32
C TRP A 429 16.26 -5.24 7.04
N LEU A 430 15.06 -4.65 7.04
CA LEU A 430 14.51 -3.93 5.90
C LEU A 430 15.38 -2.74 5.48
N TYR A 431 15.91 -1.99 6.47
CA TYR A 431 16.81 -0.88 6.19
C TYR A 431 18.14 -1.36 5.59
N LEU A 432 18.66 -2.46 6.14
CA LEU A 432 19.85 -3.16 5.67
C LEU A 432 19.68 -3.70 4.24
N MET A 433 18.53 -4.27 3.87
CA MET A 433 18.32 -4.78 2.50
C MET A 433 18.26 -3.63 1.47
N ARG A 434 17.64 -2.50 1.82
CA ARG A 434 17.47 -1.36 0.89
C ARG A 434 18.77 -0.70 0.43
N ARG A 435 19.85 -0.86 1.18
CA ARG A 435 21.17 -0.28 0.87
C ARG A 435 22.08 -1.20 0.05
N HIS A 436 21.62 -2.41 -0.27
CA HIS A 436 22.40 -3.45 -0.94
C HIS A 436 21.75 -3.87 -2.27
N ASN A 437 22.57 -4.43 -3.18
CA ASN A 437 22.07 -5.00 -4.44
C ASN A 437 21.49 -6.42 -4.23
N SER A 438 20.95 -7.02 -5.29
CA SER A 438 20.36 -8.37 -5.26
C SER A 438 21.33 -9.43 -4.74
N ASP A 439 22.59 -9.39 -5.19
CA ASP A 439 23.58 -10.42 -4.87
C ASP A 439 23.94 -10.40 -3.37
N MET A 440 24.16 -9.21 -2.82
CA MET A 440 24.44 -9.06 -1.39
C MET A 440 23.19 -9.38 -0.55
N THR A 441 22.00 -8.96 -1.00
CA THR A 441 20.73 -9.31 -0.36
C THR A 441 20.52 -10.83 -0.30
N ALA A 442 20.91 -11.56 -1.35
CA ALA A 442 20.86 -13.02 -1.38
C ALA A 442 21.75 -13.66 -0.32
N GLN A 443 22.96 -13.11 -0.11
CA GLN A 443 23.88 -13.60 0.92
C GLN A 443 23.37 -13.32 2.34
N TYR A 444 22.70 -12.20 2.56
CA TYR A 444 21.97 -11.95 3.81
C TYR A 444 20.83 -12.95 4.02
N GLY A 445 20.08 -13.28 2.98
CA GLY A 445 19.05 -14.32 3.02
C GLY A 445 19.62 -15.68 3.45
N LEU A 446 20.71 -16.12 2.81
CA LEU A 446 21.39 -17.37 3.16
C LEU A 446 21.90 -17.38 4.61
N LEU A 447 22.42 -16.24 5.09
CA LEU A 447 22.83 -16.09 6.48
C LEU A 447 21.62 -16.20 7.43
N ALA A 448 20.52 -15.52 7.12
CA ALA A 448 19.30 -15.60 7.92
C ALA A 448 18.76 -17.04 7.99
N LEU A 449 18.73 -17.74 6.85
CA LEU A 449 18.35 -19.14 6.76
C LEU A 449 19.24 -20.03 7.64
N LYS A 450 20.57 -19.87 7.53
CA LYS A 450 21.55 -20.62 8.34
C LYS A 450 21.34 -20.42 9.85
N ASN A 451 20.87 -19.24 10.26
CA ASN A 451 20.59 -18.91 11.66
C ASN A 451 19.14 -19.24 12.09
N GLY A 452 18.32 -19.86 11.23
CA GLY A 452 16.92 -20.18 11.51
C GLY A 452 15.97 -18.97 11.48
N TRP A 453 16.41 -17.83 10.97
CA TRP A 453 15.61 -16.61 10.85
C TRP A 453 14.79 -16.61 9.55
N HIS A 454 13.93 -17.62 9.41
CA HIS A 454 13.18 -17.88 8.16
C HIS A 454 12.42 -16.65 7.65
N ALA A 455 11.80 -15.87 8.54
CA ALA A 455 11.09 -14.66 8.15
C ALA A 455 12.00 -13.60 7.52
N LEU A 456 13.25 -13.48 7.98
CA LEU A 456 14.23 -12.55 7.43
C LEU A 456 14.81 -13.06 6.10
N SER A 457 14.97 -14.39 5.96
CA SER A 457 15.38 -15.03 4.70
C SER A 457 14.37 -14.76 3.58
N VAL A 458 13.09 -14.98 3.86
CA VAL A 458 11.99 -14.67 2.92
C VAL A 458 11.90 -13.17 2.64
N GLU A 459 12.10 -12.33 3.66
CA GLU A 459 12.13 -10.88 3.42
C GLU A 459 13.28 -10.48 2.47
N SER A 460 14.46 -11.10 2.60
CA SER A 460 15.56 -10.89 1.67
C SER A 460 15.21 -11.30 0.24
N SER A 461 14.54 -12.44 0.04
CA SER A 461 14.13 -12.87 -1.30
C SER A 461 13.13 -11.89 -1.94
N ILE A 462 12.21 -11.33 -1.15
CA ILE A 462 11.26 -10.30 -1.58
C ILE A 462 11.99 -9.01 -1.96
N GLN A 463 12.85 -8.47 -1.08
CA GLN A 463 13.53 -7.19 -1.33
C GLN A 463 14.50 -7.30 -2.52
N GLY A 464 15.18 -8.44 -2.67
CA GLY A 464 16.12 -8.71 -3.76
C GLY A 464 15.45 -9.16 -5.06
N LYS A 465 14.13 -9.39 -5.07
CA LYS A 465 13.38 -10.00 -6.19
C LYS A 465 13.97 -11.35 -6.63
N LEU A 466 14.42 -12.14 -5.67
CA LEU A 466 15.13 -13.41 -5.87
C LEU A 466 14.15 -14.58 -6.03
N TRP A 467 13.22 -14.45 -6.97
CA TRP A 467 12.12 -15.42 -7.11
C TRP A 467 12.63 -16.84 -7.36
N ASP A 468 13.74 -16.97 -8.09
CA ASP A 468 14.37 -18.24 -8.48
C ASP A 468 15.30 -18.85 -7.43
N SER A 469 15.53 -18.17 -6.32
CA SER A 469 16.35 -18.68 -5.21
C SER A 469 15.49 -19.44 -4.21
N LEU A 470 15.11 -20.68 -4.57
CA LEU A 470 14.16 -21.48 -3.79
C LEU A 470 14.66 -21.87 -2.39
N ALA A 471 15.96 -21.78 -2.16
CA ALA A 471 16.54 -21.98 -0.83
C ALA A 471 16.12 -20.89 0.19
N LEU A 472 15.72 -19.69 -0.26
CA LEU A 472 15.52 -18.51 0.60
C LEU A 472 14.11 -18.31 1.14
#